data_AF-A0AAV4EDM7-F1
#
_entry.id   AF-A0AAV4EDM7-F1
#
_cell.length_a   1.000
_cell.length_b   1.000
_cell.length_c   1.000
_cell.angle_alpha   90.00
_cell.angle_beta   90.00
_cell.angle_gamma   90.00
#
_symmetry.space_group_name_H-M   'P 1'
#
loop_
_entity.id
_entity.type
_entity.pdbx_description
1 polymer ?
#
loop_
_entity_poly.entity_id
_entity_poly.type
_entity_poly.pdbx_seq_one_letter_code
_entity_poly.pdbx_strand_id
1 'polypeptide(L)'
;MIVYQLGLLVFLLVSQHGLTSPVQNGSDRSIPFQLTVTPSLANRYTPKNMSLRCESNRSVLNTFTQIFRTRIVKKSLSGWDLIAEQRDNEDSPTVVGNIKATGNTKGALSNVFLEISCNSTKPDCFGIFRCEVIGSDVKDNSAMVSSSSLEVNEFNNLIYYLVNASADTQENVQEIENFMDTEVAKLNGGCKGLSRSVETKDTAFETKLDKIETSQESFEAASQERDSMNDKRFQRIEYSLLSHEDRLVKLERVMEGLYQWPSDN
;
A
#
# COMPACT_ATOMS: atom_id res chain seq x y z
N MET A 1 -22.46 -2.65 -24.53
CA MET A 1 -23.91 -2.87 -24.22
C MET A 1 -24.18 -3.76 -23.01
N ILE A 2 -23.15 -4.19 -22.25
CA ILE A 2 -23.29 -5.08 -21.08
C ILE A 2 -23.36 -4.29 -19.75
N VAL A 3 -22.80 -3.08 -19.71
CA VAL A 3 -22.74 -2.23 -18.50
C VAL A 3 -24.13 -1.72 -18.05
N TYR A 4 -25.07 -1.52 -18.98
CA TYR A 4 -26.41 -1.03 -18.66
C TYR A 4 -27.34 -2.10 -18.05
N GLN A 5 -27.07 -3.39 -18.25
CA GLN A 5 -27.90 -4.46 -17.67
C GLN A 5 -27.56 -4.74 -16.21
N LEU A 6 -26.31 -4.51 -15.78
CA LEU A 6 -25.92 -4.63 -14.37
C LEU A 6 -26.50 -3.51 -13.51
N GLY A 7 -26.59 -2.27 -14.03
CA GLY A 7 -27.15 -1.13 -13.31
C GLY A 7 -28.65 -1.27 -12.99
N LEU A 8 -29.43 -1.84 -13.92
CA LEU A 8 -30.87 -2.01 -13.73
C LEU A 8 -31.22 -3.11 -12.70
N LEU A 9 -30.37 -4.14 -12.61
CA LEU A 9 -30.57 -5.27 -11.69
C LEU A 9 -30.26 -4.89 -10.24
N VAL A 10 -29.30 -4.00 -10.02
CA VAL A 10 -29.03 -3.39 -8.71
C VAL A 10 -30.20 -2.51 -8.27
N PHE A 11 -30.77 -1.70 -9.18
CA PHE A 11 -31.89 -0.80 -8.84
C PHE A 11 -33.18 -1.55 -8.47
N LEU A 12 -33.44 -2.70 -9.09
CA LEU A 12 -34.61 -3.55 -8.78
C LEU A 12 -34.45 -4.37 -7.49
N LEU A 13 -33.21 -4.71 -7.09
CA LEU A 13 -32.95 -5.39 -5.81
C LEU A 13 -33.06 -4.44 -4.60
N VAL A 14 -32.79 -3.14 -4.81
CA VAL A 14 -32.93 -2.09 -3.78
C VAL A 14 -34.40 -1.87 -3.37
N SER A 15 -35.37 -2.24 -4.20
CA SER A 15 -36.79 -1.97 -3.94
C SER A 15 -37.49 -3.00 -3.04
N GLN A 16 -36.82 -4.11 -2.66
CA GLN A 16 -37.45 -5.22 -1.90
C GLN A 16 -36.87 -5.47 -0.51
N HIS A 17 -35.83 -4.75 -0.09
CA HIS A 17 -35.25 -4.95 1.24
C HIS A 17 -35.87 -3.93 2.20
N GLY A 18 -36.81 -4.42 3.01
CA GLY A 18 -37.41 -3.65 4.09
C GLY A 18 -36.33 -2.95 4.91
N LEU A 19 -36.37 -1.62 4.87
CA LEU A 19 -35.57 -0.74 5.71
C LEU A 19 -35.83 -1.12 7.18
N THR A 20 -34.96 -1.95 7.76
CA THR A 20 -34.95 -2.15 9.20
C THR A 20 -34.57 -0.82 9.82
N SER A 21 -35.53 -0.17 10.48
CA SER A 21 -35.32 1.11 11.15
C SER A 21 -34.15 1.04 12.15
N PRO A 22 -33.39 2.13 12.31
CA PRO A 22 -32.34 2.21 13.32
C PRO A 22 -32.93 1.92 14.71
N VAL A 23 -32.13 1.26 15.55
CA VAL A 23 -32.49 0.96 16.94
C VAL A 23 -32.92 2.26 17.61
N GLN A 24 -34.20 2.36 17.97
CA GLN A 24 -34.67 3.42 18.85
C GLN A 24 -34.12 3.11 20.24
N ASN A 25 -33.21 3.94 20.73
CA ASN A 25 -32.83 3.92 22.13
C ASN A 25 -34.11 4.09 22.96
N GLY A 26 -34.56 3.01 23.59
CA GLY A 26 -35.78 2.94 24.39
C GLY A 26 -35.66 3.67 25.72
N SER A 27 -35.30 4.96 25.69
CA SER A 27 -35.25 5.82 26.87
C SER A 27 -36.69 6.25 27.20
N ASP A 28 -37.40 5.38 27.92
CA ASP A 28 -38.59 5.79 28.65
C ASP A 28 -38.13 6.70 29.79
N ARG A 29 -38.49 7.99 29.70
CA ARG A 29 -38.11 9.03 30.65
C ARG A 29 -38.75 8.87 32.03
N SER A 30 -39.48 7.78 32.28
CA SER A 30 -40.08 7.48 33.57
C SER A 30 -39.31 6.44 34.41
N ILE A 31 -38.30 5.77 33.84
CA ILE A 31 -37.61 4.66 34.51
C ILE A 31 -36.22 5.08 35.01
N PRO A 32 -35.85 4.82 36.28
CA PRO A 32 -34.59 5.28 36.89
C PRO A 32 -33.32 4.60 36.36
N PHE A 33 -33.47 3.52 35.59
CA PHE A 33 -32.37 2.83 34.89
C PHE A 33 -32.74 2.61 33.44
N GLN A 34 -31.74 2.78 32.58
CA GLN A 34 -31.88 2.59 31.14
C GLN A 34 -30.80 1.65 30.61
N LEU A 35 -31.15 0.95 29.54
CA LEU A 35 -30.21 0.13 28.77
C LEU A 35 -29.91 0.87 27.46
N THR A 36 -28.63 1.08 27.18
CA THR A 36 -28.14 1.71 25.96
C THR A 36 -27.24 0.75 25.19
N VAL A 37 -27.20 0.90 23.87
CA VAL A 37 -26.37 0.06 22.98
C VAL A 37 -25.40 0.93 22.20
N THR A 38 -24.14 0.49 22.08
CA THR A 38 -23.10 1.17 21.30
C THR A 38 -22.28 0.15 20.51
N PRO A 39 -22.12 0.29 19.18
CA PRO A 39 -22.83 1.25 18.33
C PRO A 39 -24.34 0.94 18.26
N SER A 40 -25.15 1.96 17.97
CA SER A 40 -26.60 1.81 17.76
C SER A 40 -26.95 0.97 16.51
N LEU A 41 -25.98 0.79 15.62
CA LEU A 41 -26.08 -0.06 14.44
C LEU A 41 -24.97 -1.12 14.51
N ALA A 42 -25.37 -2.38 14.64
CA ALA A 42 -24.45 -3.53 14.64
C ALA A 42 -24.78 -4.46 13.48
N ASN A 43 -23.72 -5.01 12.87
CA ASN A 43 -23.81 -5.95 11.76
C ASN A 43 -22.89 -7.15 12.05
N ARG A 44 -23.35 -8.37 11.76
CA ARG A 44 -22.57 -9.60 11.91
C ARG A 44 -21.41 -9.73 10.93
N TYR A 45 -21.43 -9.01 9.81
CA TYR A 45 -20.38 -9.06 8.78
C TYR A 45 -19.20 -8.13 9.08
N THR A 46 -19.33 -7.21 10.04
CA THR A 46 -18.26 -6.30 10.42
C THR A 46 -17.82 -6.65 11.85
N PRO A 47 -16.57 -7.13 12.07
CA PRO A 47 -16.10 -7.48 13.40
C PRO A 47 -15.87 -6.22 14.24
N LYS A 48 -16.94 -5.73 14.87
CA LYS A 48 -16.90 -4.62 15.82
C LYS A 48 -17.44 -5.10 17.16
N ASN A 49 -16.83 -4.62 18.23
CA ASN A 49 -17.36 -4.89 19.56
C ASN A 49 -18.62 -4.04 19.76
N MET A 50 -19.70 -4.70 20.14
CA MET A 50 -20.92 -4.07 20.60
C MET A 50 -20.93 -4.08 22.12
N SER A 51 -21.34 -2.97 22.74
CA SER A 51 -21.61 -2.88 24.15
C SER A 51 -23.07 -2.60 24.44
N LEU A 52 -23.59 -3.23 25.49
CA LEU A 52 -24.88 -2.96 26.08
C LEU A 52 -24.64 -2.52 27.52
N ARG A 53 -25.04 -1.30 27.85
CA ARG A 53 -24.77 -0.66 29.13
C ARG A 53 -26.06 -0.33 29.86
N CYS A 54 -26.24 -0.93 31.02
CA CYS A 54 -27.23 -0.57 32.02
C CYS A 54 -26.65 0.51 32.92
N GLU A 55 -27.32 1.65 33.04
CA GLU A 55 -26.89 2.74 33.92
C GLU A 55 -28.07 3.57 34.44
N SER A 56 -27.80 4.37 35.48
CA SER A 56 -28.81 5.26 36.04
C SER A 56 -29.23 6.33 35.03
N ASN A 57 -30.54 6.48 34.86
CA ASN A 57 -31.13 7.55 34.07
C ASN A 57 -31.11 8.87 34.88
N ARG A 58 -30.19 9.77 34.52
CA ARG A 58 -30.01 11.06 35.21
C ARG A 58 -31.22 11.98 35.11
N SER A 59 -32.11 11.75 34.15
CA SER A 59 -33.33 12.54 33.96
C SER A 59 -34.47 12.14 34.90
N VAL A 60 -34.29 11.08 35.69
CA VAL A 60 -35.31 10.53 36.59
C VAL A 60 -34.77 10.50 38.01
N LEU A 61 -35.58 10.95 38.97
CA LEU A 61 -35.25 10.82 40.39
C LEU A 61 -35.18 9.33 40.73
N ASN A 62 -34.00 8.89 41.17
CA ASN A 62 -33.80 7.50 41.57
C ASN A 62 -34.49 7.26 42.92
N THR A 63 -35.26 6.17 43.01
CA THR A 63 -35.98 5.79 44.23
C THR A 63 -35.16 4.90 45.15
N PHE A 64 -34.02 4.39 44.68
CA PHE A 64 -33.13 3.54 45.46
C PHE A 64 -32.20 4.38 46.35
N THR A 65 -31.94 3.88 47.56
CA THR A 65 -30.89 4.36 48.47
C THR A 65 -29.63 3.52 48.35
N GLN A 66 -29.79 2.22 48.10
CA GLN A 66 -28.69 1.27 47.90
C GLN A 66 -29.06 0.27 46.79
N ILE A 67 -28.05 -0.17 46.02
CA ILE A 67 -28.20 -1.19 44.98
C ILE A 67 -27.39 -2.42 45.39
N PHE A 68 -28.07 -3.57 45.46
CA PHE A 68 -27.45 -4.85 45.78
C PHE A 68 -27.03 -5.59 44.52
N ARG A 69 -27.77 -5.39 43.42
CA ARG A 69 -27.62 -6.21 42.23
C ARG A 69 -28.13 -5.51 40.98
N THR A 70 -27.35 -5.63 39.91
CA THR A 70 -27.73 -5.21 38.56
C THR A 70 -27.60 -6.39 37.62
N ARG A 71 -28.60 -6.64 36.78
CA ARG A 71 -28.61 -7.72 35.79
C ARG A 71 -28.88 -7.18 34.39
N ILE A 72 -28.27 -7.80 33.39
CA ILE A 72 -28.71 -7.73 32.00
C ILE A 72 -29.27 -9.09 31.65
N VAL A 73 -30.52 -9.10 31.17
CA VAL A 73 -31.24 -10.31 30.78
C VAL A 73 -31.67 -10.21 29.31
N LYS A 74 -31.77 -11.36 28.65
CA LYS A 74 -32.16 -11.49 27.24
C LYS A 74 -33.45 -12.29 27.14
N LYS A 75 -34.37 -11.85 26.28
CA LYS A 75 -35.63 -12.55 26.03
C LYS A 75 -35.36 -13.86 25.31
N SER A 76 -35.95 -14.94 25.82
CA SER A 76 -35.91 -16.30 25.26
C SER A 76 -37.32 -16.86 25.12
N LEU A 77 -37.44 -18.10 24.63
CA LEU A 77 -38.73 -18.79 24.52
C LEU A 77 -39.34 -19.09 25.91
N SER A 78 -38.51 -19.30 26.93
CA SER A 78 -38.91 -19.60 28.31
C SER A 78 -39.11 -18.37 29.19
N GLY A 79 -38.76 -17.17 28.70
CA GLY A 79 -38.90 -15.93 29.45
C GLY A 79 -37.69 -15.02 29.29
N TRP A 80 -37.00 -14.75 30.40
CA TRP A 80 -35.81 -13.89 30.45
C TRP A 80 -34.64 -14.68 31.00
N ASP A 81 -33.60 -14.83 30.18
CA ASP A 81 -32.39 -15.56 30.54
C ASP A 81 -31.31 -14.58 31.01
N LEU A 82 -30.57 -14.96 32.04
CA LEU A 82 -29.48 -14.15 32.57
C LEU A 82 -28.30 -14.13 31.59
N ILE A 83 -27.80 -12.92 31.28
CA ILE A 83 -26.59 -12.72 30.47
C ILE A 83 -25.42 -12.31 31.35
N ALA A 84 -25.65 -11.31 32.20
CA ALA A 84 -24.64 -10.83 33.14
C ALA A 84 -25.28 -10.30 34.42
N GLU A 85 -24.56 -10.41 35.53
CA GLU A 85 -24.96 -9.94 36.85
C GLU A 85 -23.78 -9.31 37.57
N GLN A 86 -23.96 -8.12 38.13
CA GLN A 86 -23.05 -7.51 39.09
C GLN A 86 -23.74 -7.47 40.45
N ARG A 87 -23.05 -7.96 41.49
CA ARG A 87 -23.49 -7.88 42.89
C ARG A 87 -22.62 -6.92 43.69
N ASP A 88 -23.16 -6.37 44.77
CA ASP A 88 -22.45 -5.48 45.69
C ASP A 88 -21.31 -6.17 46.47
N ASN A 89 -21.38 -7.49 46.67
CA ASN A 89 -20.38 -8.27 47.38
C ASN A 89 -19.33 -8.94 46.46
N GLU A 90 -19.41 -8.72 45.15
CA GLU A 90 -18.50 -9.31 44.15
C GLU A 90 -17.73 -8.19 43.43
N ASP A 91 -16.43 -8.38 43.17
CA ASP A 91 -15.60 -7.37 42.50
C ASP A 91 -15.68 -7.44 40.96
N SER A 92 -16.15 -8.56 40.42
CA SER A 92 -16.31 -8.78 38.98
C SER A 92 -17.70 -9.32 38.64
N PRO A 93 -18.32 -8.93 37.51
CA PRO A 93 -19.62 -9.47 37.14
C PRO A 93 -19.56 -10.96 36.80
N THR A 94 -20.61 -11.68 37.15
CA THR A 94 -20.87 -13.03 36.66
C THR A 94 -21.45 -12.95 35.24
N VAL A 95 -20.96 -13.78 34.32
CA VAL A 95 -21.40 -13.82 32.91
C VAL A 95 -21.81 -15.21 32.48
N VAL A 96 -22.79 -15.30 31.57
CA VAL A 96 -23.22 -16.53 30.92
C VAL A 96 -22.82 -16.48 29.44
N GLY A 97 -22.14 -17.53 28.96
CA GLY A 97 -21.69 -17.65 27.58
C GLY A 97 -20.39 -16.90 27.29
N ASN A 98 -20.19 -16.51 26.03
CA ASN A 98 -18.92 -15.96 25.53
C ASN A 98 -18.93 -14.42 25.46
N ILE A 99 -19.34 -13.76 26.53
CA ILE A 99 -19.50 -12.31 26.63
C ILE A 99 -18.59 -11.77 27.73
N LYS A 100 -18.00 -10.58 27.54
CA LYS A 100 -17.23 -9.89 28.58
C LYS A 100 -18.16 -8.94 29.32
N ALA A 101 -17.95 -8.74 30.61
CA ALA A 101 -18.72 -7.78 31.39
C ALA A 101 -17.84 -6.97 32.33
N THR A 102 -18.24 -5.73 32.59
CA THR A 102 -17.70 -4.86 33.63
C THR A 102 -18.86 -4.19 34.35
N GLY A 103 -18.72 -3.93 35.64
CA GLY A 103 -19.82 -3.36 36.40
C GLY A 103 -19.36 -2.71 37.70
N ASN A 104 -20.21 -1.85 38.23
CA ASN A 104 -20.07 -1.26 39.54
C ASN A 104 -21.47 -1.09 40.15
N THR A 105 -21.68 -1.58 41.36
CA THR A 105 -22.91 -1.38 42.16
C THR A 105 -22.65 -0.57 43.42
N LYS A 106 -21.39 -0.18 43.67
CA LYS A 106 -20.95 0.53 44.89
C LYS A 106 -20.85 2.04 44.65
N GLY A 107 -21.00 2.80 45.73
CA GLY A 107 -20.84 4.25 45.75
C GLY A 107 -22.11 5.02 45.36
N ALA A 108 -21.94 6.21 44.80
CA ALA A 108 -23.07 7.03 44.34
C ALA A 108 -23.85 6.31 43.23
N LEU A 109 -25.18 6.43 43.24
CA LEU A 109 -26.06 5.79 42.25
C LEU A 109 -25.74 6.20 40.81
N SER A 110 -25.22 7.41 40.60
CA SER A 110 -24.74 7.89 39.29
C SER A 110 -23.58 7.09 38.72
N ASN A 111 -22.86 6.35 39.57
CA ASN A 111 -21.71 5.54 39.21
C ASN A 111 -22.07 4.06 39.08
N VAL A 112 -23.34 3.71 39.30
CA VAL A 112 -23.80 2.33 39.17
C VAL A 112 -24.04 2.01 37.70
N PHE A 113 -23.38 0.95 37.23
CA PHE A 113 -23.54 0.44 35.88
C PHE A 113 -23.26 -1.05 35.79
N LEU A 114 -23.76 -1.67 34.74
CA LEU A 114 -23.34 -2.97 34.25
C LEU A 114 -23.24 -2.88 32.73
N GLU A 115 -22.08 -3.18 32.19
CA GLU A 115 -21.82 -3.17 30.75
C GLU A 115 -21.38 -4.56 30.31
N ILE A 116 -22.03 -5.07 29.26
CA ILE A 116 -21.55 -6.25 28.55
C ILE A 116 -20.95 -5.82 27.22
N SER A 117 -19.88 -6.49 26.81
CA SER A 117 -19.26 -6.34 25.50
C SER A 117 -19.21 -7.69 24.80
N CYS A 118 -19.71 -7.72 23.57
CA CYS A 118 -19.76 -8.91 22.74
C CYS A 118 -19.32 -8.57 21.31
N ASN A 119 -18.79 -9.57 20.61
CA ASN A 119 -18.36 -9.41 19.22
C ASN A 119 -19.59 -9.55 18.31
N SER A 120 -19.91 -8.53 17.51
CA SER A 120 -21.10 -8.49 16.65
C SER A 120 -21.21 -9.64 15.66
N THR A 121 -20.11 -10.36 15.38
CA THR A 121 -20.11 -11.58 14.57
C THR A 121 -20.85 -12.76 15.23
N LYS A 122 -21.11 -12.70 16.54
CA LYS A 122 -21.78 -13.76 17.30
C LYS A 122 -23.29 -13.51 17.43
N PRO A 123 -24.14 -14.56 17.27
CA PRO A 123 -25.60 -14.43 17.34
C PRO A 123 -26.11 -14.02 18.73
N ASP A 124 -25.34 -14.30 19.79
CA ASP A 124 -25.73 -13.99 21.16
C ASP A 124 -25.86 -12.47 21.43
N CYS A 125 -25.24 -11.64 20.58
CA CYS A 125 -25.30 -10.18 20.65
C CYS A 125 -26.66 -9.58 20.25
N PHE A 126 -27.48 -10.29 19.47
CA PHE A 126 -28.72 -9.75 18.93
C PHE A 126 -29.94 -10.31 19.66
N GLY A 127 -31.04 -9.55 19.68
CA GLY A 127 -32.30 -9.92 20.32
C GLY A 127 -32.83 -8.84 21.25
N ILE A 128 -33.79 -9.20 22.10
CA ILE A 128 -34.44 -8.26 23.02
C ILE A 128 -33.79 -8.38 24.39
N PHE A 129 -33.30 -7.27 24.91
CA PHE A 129 -32.64 -7.16 26.20
C PHE A 129 -33.40 -6.23 27.14
N ARG A 130 -33.21 -6.39 28.44
CA ARG A 130 -33.56 -5.37 29.44
C ARG A 130 -32.57 -5.43 30.59
N CYS A 131 -32.48 -4.35 31.36
CA CYS A 131 -31.78 -4.39 32.63
C CYS A 131 -32.76 -4.51 33.79
N GLU A 132 -32.29 -5.17 34.85
CA GLU A 132 -33.01 -5.31 36.11
C GLU A 132 -32.11 -4.86 37.26
N VAL A 133 -32.61 -3.94 38.08
CA VAL A 133 -31.88 -3.41 39.24
C VAL A 133 -32.66 -3.73 40.50
N ILE A 134 -31.95 -4.29 41.48
CA ILE A 134 -32.50 -4.71 42.76
C ILE A 134 -31.72 -3.98 43.87
N GLY A 135 -32.47 -3.36 44.78
CA GLY A 135 -31.93 -2.48 45.81
C GLY A 135 -32.93 -2.23 46.93
N SER A 136 -32.56 -1.34 47.85
CA SER A 136 -33.46 -0.78 48.86
C SER A 136 -33.97 0.58 48.42
N ASP A 137 -35.27 0.83 48.60
CA ASP A 137 -35.86 2.15 48.37
C ASP A 137 -35.66 3.10 49.55
N VAL A 138 -36.17 4.32 49.44
CA VAL A 138 -36.15 5.34 50.53
C VAL A 138 -36.89 4.94 51.81
N LYS A 139 -37.67 3.85 51.78
CA LYS A 139 -38.39 3.29 52.93
C LYS A 139 -37.72 2.00 53.42
N ASP A 140 -36.50 1.71 52.96
CA ASP A 140 -35.73 0.50 53.22
C ASP A 140 -36.43 -0.81 52.81
N ASN A 141 -37.38 -0.74 51.88
CA ASN A 141 -37.97 -1.94 51.29
C ASN A 141 -37.14 -2.42 50.11
N SER A 142 -37.01 -3.74 49.97
CA SER A 142 -36.42 -4.32 48.76
C SER A 142 -37.35 -4.08 47.57
N ALA A 143 -36.82 -3.47 46.53
CA ALA A 143 -37.52 -3.19 45.29
C ALA A 143 -36.71 -3.69 44.08
N MET A 144 -37.43 -4.00 43.01
CA MET A 144 -36.87 -4.39 41.72
C MET A 144 -37.45 -3.48 40.64
N VAL A 145 -36.58 -2.89 39.83
CA VAL A 145 -36.97 -2.06 38.69
C VAL A 145 -36.38 -2.65 37.42
N SER A 146 -37.19 -2.72 36.37
CA SER A 146 -36.75 -3.14 35.03
C SER A 146 -36.73 -1.95 34.10
N SER A 147 -35.74 -1.86 33.21
CA SER A 147 -35.82 -0.94 32.07
C SER A 147 -36.89 -1.38 31.08
N SER A 148 -37.23 -0.46 30.17
CA SER A 148 -37.86 -0.82 28.91
C SER A 148 -37.03 -1.88 28.18
N SER A 149 -37.72 -2.73 27.42
CA SER A 149 -37.07 -3.70 26.55
C SER A 149 -36.40 -2.99 25.38
N LEU A 150 -35.13 -3.30 25.13
CA LEU A 150 -34.35 -2.80 24.01
C LEU A 150 -34.15 -3.94 23.00
N GLU A 151 -34.69 -3.77 21.81
CA GLU A 151 -34.45 -4.70 20.71
C GLU A 151 -33.18 -4.30 19.97
N VAL A 152 -32.18 -5.17 20.02
CA VAL A 152 -30.95 -5.07 19.23
C VAL A 152 -31.12 -5.91 17.99
N ASN A 153 -31.53 -5.26 16.92
CA ASN A 153 -31.69 -5.88 15.62
C ASN A 153 -30.36 -5.90 14.86
N GLU A 154 -30.20 -6.95 14.06
CA GLU A 154 -29.13 -6.98 13.07
C GLU A 154 -29.42 -5.95 11.99
N PHE A 155 -28.49 -5.01 11.80
CA PHE A 155 -28.60 -4.04 10.73
C PHE A 155 -28.15 -4.67 9.41
N ASN A 156 -29.13 -5.20 8.67
CA ASN A 156 -28.95 -5.81 7.35
C ASN A 156 -28.89 -4.74 6.24
N ASN A 157 -28.00 -3.75 6.37
CA ASN A 157 -27.76 -2.84 5.25
C ASN A 157 -26.66 -3.41 4.34
N LEU A 158 -27.07 -4.39 3.54
CA LEU A 158 -26.29 -4.93 2.43
C LEU A 158 -25.71 -3.82 1.56
N ILE A 159 -26.43 -2.71 1.35
CA ILE A 159 -25.95 -1.57 0.55
C ILE A 159 -24.77 -0.87 1.23
N TYR A 160 -24.84 -0.57 2.53
CA TYR A 160 -23.71 0.04 3.25
C TYR A 160 -22.47 -0.87 3.26
N TYR A 161 -22.68 -2.18 3.45
CA TYR A 161 -21.60 -3.16 3.36
C TYR A 161 -20.99 -3.21 1.95
N LEU A 162 -21.83 -3.27 0.91
CA LEU A 162 -21.39 -3.27 -0.49
C LEU A 162 -20.68 -1.97 -0.86
N VAL A 163 -21.17 -0.81 -0.41
CA VAL A 163 -20.58 0.50 -0.67
C VAL A 163 -19.21 0.62 0.00
N ASN A 164 -19.08 0.26 1.28
CA ASN A 164 -17.78 0.31 1.95
C ASN A 164 -16.80 -0.72 1.36
N ALA A 165 -17.25 -1.95 1.11
CA ALA A 165 -16.41 -2.95 0.45
C ALA A 165 -15.96 -2.47 -0.94
N SER A 166 -16.84 -1.77 -1.69
CA SER A 166 -16.48 -1.19 -2.98
C SER A 166 -15.50 -0.02 -2.86
N ALA A 167 -15.65 0.83 -1.83
CA ALA A 167 -14.74 1.95 -1.57
C ALA A 167 -13.34 1.47 -1.18
N ASP A 168 -13.26 0.50 -0.26
CA ASP A 168 -12.00 -0.12 0.14
C ASP A 168 -11.34 -0.82 -1.06
N THR A 169 -12.12 -1.47 -1.92
CA THR A 169 -11.58 -2.09 -3.16
C THR A 169 -11.08 -1.02 -4.14
N GLN A 170 -11.79 0.11 -4.26
CA GLN A 170 -11.41 1.19 -5.16
C GLN A 170 -10.13 1.91 -4.71
N GLU A 171 -9.96 2.14 -3.41
CA GLU A 171 -8.74 2.70 -2.84
C GLU A 171 -7.54 1.78 -3.13
N ASN A 172 -7.68 0.48 -2.86
CA ASN A 172 -6.63 -0.51 -3.15
C ASN A 172 -6.29 -0.59 -4.64
N VAL A 173 -7.29 -0.50 -5.54
CA VAL A 173 -7.05 -0.46 -6.99
C VAL A 173 -6.27 0.80 -7.37
N GLN A 174 -6.64 1.96 -6.82
CA GLN A 174 -5.95 3.22 -7.09
C GLN A 174 -4.49 3.19 -6.60
N GLU A 175 -4.23 2.60 -5.43
CA GLU A 175 -2.87 2.40 -4.93
C GLU A 175 -2.04 1.50 -5.85
N ILE A 176 -2.63 0.40 -6.34
CA ILE A 176 -1.97 -0.50 -7.29
C ILE A 176 -1.70 0.21 -8.62
N GLU A 177 -2.64 0.99 -9.14
CA GLU A 177 -2.45 1.80 -10.36
C GLU A 177 -1.31 2.81 -10.17
N ASN A 178 -1.32 3.56 -9.07
CA ASN A 178 -0.27 4.54 -8.76
C ASN A 178 1.11 3.88 -8.61
N PHE A 179 1.17 2.69 -7.99
CA PHE A 179 2.39 1.90 -7.87
C PHE A 179 2.88 1.45 -9.25
N MET A 180 1.99 0.91 -10.09
CA MET A 180 2.33 0.49 -11.46
C MET A 180 2.85 1.65 -12.29
N ASP A 181 2.18 2.81 -12.28
CA ASP A 181 2.61 4.00 -13.03
C ASP A 181 4.00 4.48 -12.58
N THR A 182 4.27 4.44 -11.27
CA THR A 182 5.57 4.80 -10.70
C THR A 182 6.66 3.85 -11.17
N GLU A 183 6.42 2.54 -11.13
CA GLU A 183 7.39 1.54 -11.59
C GLU A 183 7.61 1.59 -13.10
N VAL A 184 6.56 1.80 -13.91
CA VAL A 184 6.68 2.01 -15.35
C VAL A 184 7.49 3.27 -15.66
N ALA A 185 7.27 4.37 -14.93
CA ALA A 185 8.05 5.60 -15.09
C ALA A 185 9.55 5.40 -14.76
N LYS A 186 9.87 4.65 -13.69
CA LYS A 186 11.25 4.30 -13.34
C LYS A 186 11.91 3.44 -14.42
N LEU A 187 11.22 2.41 -14.90
CA LEU A 187 11.71 1.54 -15.98
C LEU A 187 11.95 2.32 -17.27
N ASN A 188 11.01 3.20 -17.65
CA ASN A 188 11.17 4.06 -18.82
C ASN A 188 12.31 5.07 -18.66
N GLY A 189 12.52 5.62 -17.46
CA GLY A 189 13.67 6.47 -17.14
C GLY A 189 15.00 5.71 -17.26
N GLY A 190 15.04 4.48 -16.73
CA GLY A 190 16.19 3.57 -16.83
C GLY A 190 16.52 3.19 -18.27
N CYS A 191 15.51 2.84 -19.08
CA CYS A 191 15.67 2.55 -20.51
C CYS A 191 16.20 3.76 -21.30
N LYS A 192 15.68 4.97 -21.03
CA LYS A 192 16.21 6.19 -21.68
C LYS A 192 17.67 6.46 -21.30
N GLY A 193 18.06 6.19 -20.05
CA GLY A 193 19.44 6.27 -19.60
C GLY A 193 20.35 5.26 -20.31
N LEU A 194 19.88 4.02 -20.49
CA LEU A 194 20.59 2.97 -21.21
C LEU A 194 20.76 3.32 -22.69
N SER A 195 19.68 3.75 -23.37
CA SER A 195 19.73 4.15 -24.80
C SER A 195 20.75 5.26 -25.04
N ARG A 196 20.76 6.32 -24.20
CA ARG A 196 21.78 7.37 -24.31
C ARG A 196 23.20 6.88 -24.06
N SER A 197 23.39 5.94 -23.13
CA SER A 197 24.71 5.34 -22.88
C SER A 197 25.19 4.46 -24.02
N VAL A 198 24.28 3.84 -24.79
CA VAL A 198 24.63 3.06 -25.99
C VAL A 198 24.97 4.02 -27.14
N GLU A 199 24.13 5.02 -27.41
CA GLU A 199 24.39 6.03 -28.47
C GLU A 199 25.72 6.77 -28.28
N THR A 200 26.07 7.13 -27.05
CA THR A 200 27.35 7.79 -26.74
C THR A 200 28.55 6.86 -26.91
N LYS A 201 28.39 5.56 -26.68
CA LYS A 201 29.46 4.58 -26.91
C LYS A 201 29.63 4.27 -28.40
N ASP A 202 28.54 4.20 -29.16
CA ASP A 202 28.57 3.96 -30.60
C ASP A 202 29.24 5.13 -31.33
N THR A 203 28.84 6.37 -31.03
CA THR A 203 29.50 7.57 -31.60
C THR A 203 30.98 7.67 -31.23
N ALA A 204 31.36 7.32 -29.99
CA ALA A 204 32.76 7.27 -29.58
C ALA A 204 33.55 6.16 -30.29
N PHE A 205 32.89 5.06 -30.66
CA PHE A 205 33.49 3.98 -31.42
C PHE A 205 33.71 4.37 -32.88
N GLU A 206 32.71 4.97 -33.54
CA GLU A 206 32.86 5.49 -34.91
C GLU A 206 33.96 6.55 -35.01
N THR A 207 34.00 7.49 -34.07
CA THR A 207 35.07 8.51 -34.04
C THR A 207 36.47 7.89 -33.88
N LYS A 208 36.58 6.77 -33.16
CA LYS A 208 37.85 6.03 -33.03
C LYS A 208 38.20 5.30 -34.33
N LEU A 209 37.21 4.76 -35.04
CA LEU A 209 37.41 4.12 -36.33
C LEU A 209 37.96 5.13 -37.36
N ASP A 210 37.32 6.29 -37.49
CA ASP A 210 37.75 7.35 -38.42
C ASP A 210 39.20 7.79 -38.17
N LYS A 211 39.60 7.88 -36.89
CA LYS A 211 40.98 8.22 -36.50
C LYS A 211 41.98 7.13 -36.87
N ILE A 212 41.59 5.87 -36.80
CA ILE A 212 42.45 4.75 -37.20
C ILE A 212 42.61 4.76 -38.72
N GLU A 213 41.52 4.94 -39.46
CA GLU A 213 41.53 4.96 -40.93
C GLU A 213 42.38 6.12 -41.47
N THR A 214 42.18 7.34 -40.96
CA THR A 214 43.02 8.50 -41.31
C THR A 214 44.49 8.32 -40.92
N SER A 215 44.78 7.67 -39.78
CA SER A 215 46.15 7.37 -39.39
C SER A 215 46.79 6.33 -40.33
N GLN A 216 46.02 5.35 -40.79
CA GLN A 216 46.48 4.35 -41.75
C GLN A 216 46.79 4.99 -43.11
N GLU A 217 45.90 5.84 -43.62
CA GLU A 217 46.14 6.60 -44.86
C GLU A 217 47.41 7.45 -44.76
N SER A 218 47.61 8.13 -43.61
CA SER A 218 48.81 8.93 -43.38
C SER A 218 50.09 8.08 -43.35
N PHE A 219 50.02 6.86 -42.80
CA PHE A 219 51.14 5.93 -42.75
C PHE A 219 51.47 5.37 -44.14
N GLU A 220 50.46 5.01 -44.93
CA GLU A 220 50.63 4.54 -46.30
C GLU A 220 51.24 5.63 -47.19
N ALA A 221 50.78 6.87 -47.07
CA ALA A 221 51.36 8.03 -47.77
C ALA A 221 52.84 8.25 -47.39
N ALA A 222 53.16 8.20 -46.09
CA ALA A 222 54.54 8.35 -45.61
C ALA A 222 55.44 7.18 -46.07
N SER A 223 54.91 5.97 -46.19
CA SER A 223 55.63 4.82 -46.73
C SER A 223 55.94 5.01 -48.21
N GLN A 224 54.96 5.43 -49.02
CA GLN A 224 55.15 5.70 -50.45
C GLN A 224 56.17 6.83 -50.69
N GLU A 225 56.12 7.90 -49.89
CA GLU A 225 57.09 8.99 -49.98
C GLU A 225 58.50 8.51 -49.64
N ARG A 226 58.66 7.68 -48.61
CA ARG A 226 59.95 7.05 -48.27
C ARG A 226 60.47 6.18 -49.41
N ASP A 227 59.61 5.36 -50.03
CA ASP A 227 60.00 4.49 -51.14
C ASP A 227 60.43 5.32 -52.37
N SER A 228 59.70 6.40 -52.69
CA SER A 228 60.08 7.33 -53.76
C SER A 228 61.41 8.05 -53.48
N MET A 229 61.66 8.47 -52.23
CA MET A 229 62.93 9.09 -51.84
C MET A 229 64.09 8.10 -51.95
N ASN A 230 63.88 6.85 -51.55
CA ASN A 230 64.88 5.80 -51.70
C ASN A 230 65.19 5.55 -53.17
N ASP A 231 64.19 5.44 -54.03
CA ASP A 231 64.37 5.24 -55.48
C ASP A 231 65.16 6.39 -56.12
N LYS A 232 64.81 7.64 -55.82
CA LYS A 232 65.58 8.83 -56.25
C LYS A 232 67.02 8.82 -55.76
N ARG A 233 67.25 8.32 -54.54
CA ARG A 233 68.59 8.20 -53.95
C ARG A 233 69.41 7.13 -54.68
N PHE A 234 68.81 5.98 -54.98
CA PHE A 234 69.44 4.93 -55.78
C PHE A 234 69.83 5.43 -57.17
N GLN A 235 68.91 6.08 -57.89
CA GLN A 235 69.20 6.67 -59.21
C GLN A 235 70.36 7.68 -59.15
N ARG A 236 70.41 8.55 -58.14
CA ARG A 236 71.51 9.52 -57.99
C ARG A 236 72.87 8.83 -57.76
N ILE A 237 72.89 7.76 -56.97
CA ILE A 237 74.10 6.97 -56.73
C ILE A 237 74.55 6.30 -58.04
N GLU A 238 73.63 5.71 -58.78
CA GLU A 238 73.89 5.07 -60.07
C GLU A 238 74.44 6.06 -61.10
N TYR A 239 73.83 7.24 -61.25
CA TYR A 239 74.36 8.31 -62.11
C TYR A 239 75.76 8.78 -61.68
N SER A 240 76.01 8.86 -60.36
CA SER A 240 77.31 9.27 -59.84
C SER A 240 78.40 8.23 -60.09
N LEU A 241 78.05 6.94 -60.03
CA LEU A 241 78.92 5.82 -60.38
C LEU A 241 79.25 5.83 -61.87
N LEU A 242 78.24 5.92 -62.74
CA LEU A 242 78.43 6.03 -64.20
C LEU A 242 79.29 7.23 -64.57
N SER A 243 79.08 8.38 -63.93
CA SER A 243 79.92 9.57 -64.14
C SER A 243 81.36 9.37 -63.69
N HIS A 244 81.60 8.62 -62.60
CA HIS A 244 82.95 8.28 -62.16
C HIS A 244 83.63 7.30 -63.11
N GLU A 245 82.91 6.27 -63.57
CA GLU A 245 83.42 5.33 -64.59
C GLU A 245 83.83 6.08 -65.86
N ASP A 246 82.99 7.00 -66.35
CA ASP A 246 83.27 7.78 -67.55
C ASP A 246 84.50 8.69 -67.38
N ARG A 247 84.73 9.21 -66.16
CA ARG A 247 85.94 9.97 -65.81
C ARG A 247 87.18 9.08 -65.74
N LEU A 248 87.06 7.86 -65.21
CA LEU A 248 88.15 6.89 -65.16
C LEU A 248 88.57 6.47 -66.57
N VAL A 249 87.61 6.15 -67.44
CA VAL A 249 87.87 5.82 -68.86
C VAL A 249 88.54 6.99 -69.61
N LYS A 250 88.16 8.24 -69.33
CA LYS A 250 88.84 9.41 -69.89
C LYS A 250 90.27 9.56 -69.38
N LEU A 251 90.51 9.31 -68.09
CA LEU A 251 91.85 9.33 -67.50
C LEU A 251 92.73 8.22 -68.08
N GLU A 252 92.20 7.00 -68.23
CA GLU A 252 92.90 5.90 -68.91
C GLU A 252 93.33 6.29 -70.32
N ARG A 253 92.42 6.86 -71.13
CA ARG A 253 92.75 7.36 -72.47
C ARG A 253 93.83 8.45 -72.47
N VAL A 254 93.82 9.36 -71.49
CA VAL A 254 94.86 10.40 -71.36
C VAL A 254 96.20 9.76 -70.98
N MET A 255 96.22 8.77 -70.09
CA MET A 255 97.43 8.04 -69.75
C MET A 255 97.98 7.25 -70.95
N GLU A 256 97.13 6.56 -71.72
CA GLU A 256 97.53 5.89 -72.96
C GLU A 256 98.11 6.85 -73.99
N GLY A 257 97.54 8.05 -74.12
CA GLY A 257 98.07 9.11 -74.98
C GLY A 257 99.42 9.68 -74.50
N LEU A 258 99.66 9.72 -73.18
CA LEU A 258 100.95 10.12 -72.60
C LEU A 258 102.02 9.04 -72.77
N TYR A 259 101.64 7.76 -72.87
CA TYR A 259 102.56 6.67 -73.24
C TYR A 259 102.92 6.67 -74.73
N GLN A 260 102.22 7.42 -75.57
CA GLN A 260 102.53 7.64 -76.99
C GLN A 260 103.37 8.90 -77.24
N TRP A 261 103.88 9.54 -76.18
CA TRP A 261 104.78 10.67 -76.35
C TRP A 261 106.10 10.17 -76.97
N PRO A 262 106.53 10.71 -78.13
CA PRO A 262 107.66 10.18 -78.87
C PRO A 262 108.93 10.45 -78.08
N SER A 263 109.59 9.37 -77.65
CA SER A 263 111.02 9.39 -77.42
C SER A 263 111.70 9.60 -78.78
N ASP A 264 112.23 10.80 -78.99
CA ASP A 264 113.34 11.17 -79.86
C ASP A 264 113.70 10.25 -81.04
N ASN A 265 113.60 10.79 -82.26
CA ASN A 265 114.75 11.15 -83.10
C ASN A 265 114.32 11.63 -84.49
#